data_AF-A0A5E4WN57-F1
#
_entry.id   AF-A0A5E4WN57-F1
#
_cell.length_a   1.000
_cell.length_b   1.000
_cell.length_c   1.000
_cell.angle_alpha   90.00
_cell.angle_beta   90.00
_cell.angle_gamma   90.00
#
_symmetry.space_group_name_H-M   'P 1'
#
loop_
_entity.id
_entity.type
_entity.pdbx_description
1 polymer ?
#
loop_
_entity_poly.entity_id
_entity_poly.type
_entity_poly.pdbx_seq_one_letter_code
_entity_poly.pdbx_strand_id
1 'polypeptide(L)'
;MGTRRVFSREFKLEAVKLVKERGVSVAQAARELDVHENVLRKWMRDAVADPQRAFPGQGVMTSARAEIERLRKENAKLKMERDLLKKAAAYFAREST
;
A
#
# COMPACT_ATOMS: atom_id res chain seq x y z
N MET A 1 9.66 20.73 15.70
CA MET A 1 9.04 19.70 14.84
C MET A 1 7.53 19.88 14.90
N GLY A 2 6.86 20.16 13.78
CA GLY A 2 5.40 20.31 13.79
C GLY A 2 4.70 18.96 13.95
N THR A 3 3.76 18.84 14.88
CA THR A 3 2.95 17.64 15.06
C THR A 3 2.08 17.42 13.82
N ARG A 4 2.24 16.28 13.15
CA ARG A 4 1.44 15.95 11.97
C ARG A 4 -0.02 15.73 12.38
N ARG A 5 -0.95 16.53 11.83
CA ARG A 5 -2.39 16.31 12.02
C ARG A 5 -2.79 14.92 11.54
N VAL A 6 -3.51 14.19 12.40
CA VAL A 6 -4.08 12.88 12.10
C VAL A 6 -5.59 13.05 11.96
N PHE A 7 -6.12 12.55 10.86
CA PHE A 7 -7.56 12.58 10.58
C PHE A 7 -8.11 11.16 10.68
N SER A 8 -9.29 11.02 11.28
CA SER A 8 -10.01 9.74 11.37
C SER A 8 -10.42 9.23 9.98
N ARG A 9 -10.78 7.95 9.89
CA ARG A 9 -11.23 7.34 8.62
C ARG A 9 -12.55 7.96 8.17
N GLU A 10 -13.44 8.18 9.13
CA GLU A 10 -14.78 8.73 8.95
C GLU A 10 -14.69 10.15 8.40
N PHE A 11 -13.80 10.99 8.97
CA PHE A 11 -13.58 12.35 8.48
C PHE A 11 -13.13 12.38 7.02
N LYS A 12 -12.18 11.50 6.65
CA LYS A 12 -11.68 11.44 5.27
C LYS A 12 -12.75 10.97 4.29
N LEU A 13 -13.61 10.04 4.70
CA LEU A 13 -14.72 9.57 3.88
C LEU A 13 -15.75 10.67 3.65
N GLU A 14 -16.16 11.38 4.69
CA GLU A 14 -17.10 12.50 4.55
C GLU A 14 -16.52 13.64 3.70
N ALA A 15 -15.22 13.93 3.84
CA ALA A 15 -14.53 14.89 2.97
C ALA A 15 -14.56 14.48 1.48
N VAL A 16 -14.42 13.18 1.18
CA VAL A 16 -14.51 12.67 -0.19
C VAL A 16 -15.96 12.71 -0.71
N LYS A 17 -16.96 12.38 0.13
CA LYS A 17 -18.38 12.48 -0.24
C LYS A 17 -18.80 13.91 -0.55
N LEU A 18 -18.32 14.89 0.21
CA LEU A 18 -18.59 16.32 -0.03
C LEU A 18 -18.25 16.72 -1.47
N VAL A 19 -17.12 16.24 -1.99
CA VAL A 19 -16.69 16.53 -3.37
C VAL A 19 -17.45 15.68 -4.38
N LYS A 20 -17.58 14.37 -4.15
CA LYS A 20 -18.14 13.43 -5.13
C LYS A 20 -19.66 13.50 -5.27
N GLU A 21 -20.37 13.60 -4.15
CA GLU A 21 -21.83 13.49 -4.10
C GLU A 21 -22.49 14.88 -4.14
N ARG A 22 -21.89 15.85 -3.45
CA ARG A 22 -22.46 17.22 -3.36
C ARG A 22 -21.90 18.18 -4.39
N GLY A 23 -20.96 17.74 -5.24
CA GLY A 23 -20.41 18.52 -6.36
C GLY A 23 -19.55 19.71 -5.93
N VAL A 24 -19.13 19.78 -4.67
CA VAL A 24 -18.27 20.88 -4.17
C VAL A 24 -16.89 20.76 -4.81
N SER A 25 -16.32 21.88 -5.27
CA SER A 25 -14.97 21.87 -5.82
C SER A 25 -13.94 21.45 -4.78
N VAL A 26 -12.87 20.77 -5.20
CA VAL A 26 -11.77 20.33 -4.31
C VAL A 26 -11.18 21.52 -3.54
N ALA A 27 -11.02 22.67 -4.19
CA ALA A 27 -10.46 23.88 -3.59
C ALA A 27 -11.38 24.50 -2.52
N GLN A 28 -12.70 24.41 -2.72
CA GLN A 28 -13.66 24.87 -1.72
C GLN A 28 -13.71 23.92 -0.52
N ALA A 29 -13.87 22.62 -0.76
CA ALA A 29 -13.90 21.61 0.29
C ALA A 29 -12.61 21.61 1.12
N ALA A 30 -11.45 21.79 0.48
CA ALA A 30 -10.16 21.92 1.15
C ALA A 30 -10.11 23.12 2.12
N ARG A 31 -10.62 24.28 1.70
CA ARG A 31 -10.70 25.48 2.54
C ARG A 31 -11.67 25.31 3.71
N GLU A 32 -12.86 24.77 3.46
CA GLU A 32 -13.89 24.55 4.49
C GLU A 32 -13.43 23.54 5.56
N LEU A 33 -12.69 22.51 5.15
CA LEU A 33 -12.20 21.46 6.05
C LEU A 33 -10.84 21.78 6.68
N ASP A 34 -10.25 22.93 6.34
CA ASP A 34 -8.89 23.31 6.73
C ASP A 34 -7.86 22.20 6.45
N VAL A 35 -7.87 21.71 5.21
CA VAL A 35 -6.93 20.71 4.70
C VAL A 35 -6.31 21.17 3.39
N HIS A 36 -5.06 20.80 3.16
CA HIS A 36 -4.40 21.12 1.89
C HIS A 36 -5.04 20.35 0.73
N GLU A 37 -5.28 20.99 -0.41
CA GLU A 37 -5.94 20.36 -1.58
C GLU A 37 -5.30 19.05 -2.02
N ASN A 38 -3.96 19.00 -2.10
CA ASN A 38 -3.21 17.77 -2.40
C ASN A 38 -3.54 16.59 -1.46
N VAL A 39 -3.83 16.87 -0.18
CA VAL A 39 -4.24 15.85 0.79
C VAL A 39 -5.64 15.34 0.45
N LEU A 40 -6.58 16.25 0.17
CA LEU A 40 -7.94 15.88 -0.23
C LEU A 40 -7.96 15.10 -1.55
N ARG A 41 -7.19 15.52 -2.56
CA ARG A 41 -7.02 14.78 -3.83
C ARG A 41 -6.44 13.39 -3.60
N LYS A 42 -5.47 13.26 -2.68
CA LYS A 42 -4.95 11.95 -2.30
C LYS A 42 -6.06 11.09 -1.69
N TRP A 43 -6.87 11.63 -0.79
CA TRP A 43 -7.96 10.87 -0.19
C TRP A 43 -9.00 10.41 -1.20
N MET A 44 -9.32 11.26 -2.19
CA MET A 44 -10.20 10.89 -3.28
C MET A 44 -9.64 9.72 -4.10
N ARG A 45 -8.33 9.71 -4.41
CA ARG A 45 -7.68 8.59 -5.12
C ARG A 45 -7.69 7.31 -4.29
N ASP A 46 -7.32 7.40 -3.02
CA ASP A 46 -7.31 6.25 -2.11
C ASP A 46 -8.71 5.64 -1.97
N ALA A 47 -9.75 6.48 -1.88
CA ALA A 47 -11.15 6.05 -1.83
C ALA A 47 -11.68 5.48 -3.15
N VAL A 48 -11.12 5.85 -4.31
CA VAL A 48 -11.46 5.23 -5.61
C VAL A 48 -10.80 3.87 -5.76
N ALA A 49 -9.54 3.73 -5.33
CA ALA A 49 -8.78 2.51 -5.50
C ALA A 49 -9.33 1.34 -4.67
N ASP A 50 -9.69 1.60 -3.41
CA ASP A 50 -10.30 0.59 -2.53
C ASP A 50 -11.17 1.29 -1.46
N PRO A 51 -12.48 1.49 -1.70
CA PRO A 51 -13.36 2.18 -0.75
C PRO A 51 -13.45 1.49 0.63
N GLN A 52 -13.32 0.15 0.67
CA GLN A 52 -13.46 -0.61 1.91
C GLN A 52 -12.19 -0.49 2.77
N ARG A 53 -11.01 -0.57 2.14
CA ARG A 53 -9.71 -0.51 2.85
C ARG A 53 -9.00 0.82 2.74
N ALA A 54 -9.66 1.86 2.21
CA ALA A 54 -9.11 3.21 2.16
C ALA A 54 -8.70 3.69 3.56
N PHE A 55 -7.60 4.46 3.59
CA PHE A 55 -7.05 5.09 4.78
C PHE A 55 -6.55 4.14 5.88
N PRO A 56 -5.72 3.14 5.57
CA PRO A 56 -5.26 2.16 6.57
C PRO A 56 -4.38 2.77 7.69
N GLY A 57 -4.05 4.06 7.63
CA GLY A 57 -3.14 4.71 8.58
C GLY A 57 -1.67 4.53 8.21
N GLN A 58 -0.77 5.15 8.99
CA GLN A 58 0.67 4.90 8.84
C GLN A 58 1.03 3.61 9.59
N GLY A 59 1.76 2.70 8.94
CA GLY A 59 2.26 1.47 9.55
C GLY A 59 1.38 0.22 9.36
N VAL A 60 0.15 0.36 8.86
CA VAL A 60 -0.69 -0.80 8.57
C VAL A 60 -0.27 -1.41 7.23
N MET A 61 0.25 -2.64 7.30
CA MET A 61 0.50 -3.46 6.12
C MET A 61 -0.82 -3.73 5.41
N THR A 62 -1.01 -3.11 4.24
CA THR A 62 -2.07 -3.53 3.32
C THR A 62 -1.89 -5.01 3.00
N SER A 63 -2.98 -5.78 2.96
CA SER A 63 -2.96 -7.21 2.58
C SER A 63 -2.15 -7.48 1.31
N ALA A 64 -2.23 -6.60 0.31
CA ALA A 64 -1.41 -6.68 -0.90
C ALA A 64 0.10 -6.59 -0.63
N ARG A 65 0.54 -5.73 0.29
CA ARG A 65 1.96 -5.63 0.70
C ARG A 65 2.41 -6.83 1.52
N ALA A 66 1.55 -7.33 2.41
CA ALA A 66 1.83 -8.55 3.17
C ALA A 66 2.02 -9.75 2.23
N GLU A 67 1.17 -9.88 1.22
CA GLU A 67 1.28 -10.95 0.21
C GLU A 67 2.53 -10.78 -0.66
N ILE A 68 2.86 -9.56 -1.08
CA ILE A 68 4.12 -9.28 -1.80
C ILE A 68 5.33 -9.69 -0.97
N GLU A 69 5.34 -9.40 0.33
CA GLU A 69 6.46 -9.77 1.20
C GLU A 69 6.54 -11.29 1.41
N ARG A 70 5.40 -11.96 1.60
CA ARG A 70 5.32 -13.42 1.66
C ARG A 70 5.89 -14.06 0.38
N LEU A 71 5.41 -13.62 -0.79
CA LEU A 71 5.86 -14.11 -2.08
C LEU A 71 7.36 -13.86 -2.30
N ARG A 72 7.89 -12.72 -1.85
CA ARG A 72 9.34 -12.43 -1.91
C ARG A 72 10.16 -13.40 -1.06
N LYS A 73 9.70 -13.72 0.16
CA LYS A 73 10.37 -14.69 1.04
C LYS A 73 10.34 -16.09 0.44
N GLU A 74 9.20 -16.49 -0.10
CA GLU A 74 9.04 -17.79 -0.76
C GLU A 74 9.92 -17.91 -2.01
N ASN A 75 9.95 -16.87 -2.86
CA ASN A 75 10.79 -16.85 -4.04
C ASN A 75 12.29 -16.92 -3.69
N ALA A 76 12.70 -16.26 -2.61
CA ALA A 76 14.09 -16.34 -2.12
C ALA A 76 14.44 -17.76 -1.66
N LYS A 77 13.56 -18.41 -0.89
CA LYS A 77 13.73 -19.80 -0.45
C LYS A 77 13.83 -20.77 -1.64
N LEU A 78 12.91 -20.67 -2.58
CA LEU A 78 12.90 -21.51 -3.79
C LEU A 78 14.17 -21.33 -4.63
N LYS A 79 14.68 -20.11 -4.75
CA LYS A 79 15.95 -19.84 -5.44
C LYS A 79 17.13 -20.51 -4.73
N MET A 80 17.19 -20.42 -3.40
CA MET A 80 18.24 -21.08 -2.61
C MET A 80 18.19 -22.60 -2.78
N GLU A 81 17.01 -23.21 -2.66
CA GLU A 81 16.83 -24.66 -2.84
C GLU A 81 17.24 -25.12 -4.23
N ARG A 82 16.78 -24.42 -5.27
CA ARG A 82 17.18 -24.68 -6.66
C ARG A 82 18.70 -24.60 -6.84
N ASP A 83 19.33 -23.58 -6.27
CA ASP A 83 20.76 -23.36 -6.44
C ASP A 83 21.58 -24.41 -5.68
N LEU A 84 21.10 -24.87 -4.52
CA LEU A 84 21.68 -25.99 -3.78
C LEU A 84 21.59 -27.29 -4.59
N LEU A 85 20.42 -27.59 -5.16
CA LEU A 85 20.22 -28.79 -6.00
C LEU A 85 21.12 -28.77 -7.24
N LYS A 86 21.27 -27.61 -7.88
CA LYS A 86 22.21 -27.45 -9.02
C LYS A 86 23.66 -27.71 -8.61
N LYS A 87 24.09 -27.19 -7.45
CA LYS A 87 25.44 -27.44 -6.91
C LYS A 87 25.65 -28.92 -6.60
N ALA A 88 24.66 -29.58 -5.99
CA ALA A 88 24.72 -31.00 -5.70
C ALA A 88 24.81 -31.84 -6.99
N ALA A 89 23.95 -31.57 -7.98
CA ALA A 89 24.00 -32.25 -9.27
C ALA A 89 25.36 -32.07 -9.97
N ALA A 90 25.93 -30.87 -9.95
CA ALA A 90 27.25 -30.59 -10.50
C ALA A 90 28.37 -31.33 -9.74
N TYR A 91 28.27 -31.46 -8.41
CA TYR A 91 29.22 -32.22 -7.60
C TYR A 91 29.19 -33.71 -7.98
N PHE A 92 28.01 -34.33 -7.98
CA PHE A 92 27.87 -35.76 -8.32
C PHE A 92 28.27 -36.08 -9.76
N ALA A 93 27.99 -35.19 -10.72
CA ALA A 93 28.44 -35.36 -12.10
C ALA A 93 29.98 -35.38 -12.22
N ARG A 94 30.69 -34.62 -11.38
CA ARG A 94 32.16 -34.58 -11.36
C ARG A 94 32.79 -35.81 -10.69
N GLU A 95 32.15 -36.38 -9.67
CA GLU A 95 32.63 -37.59 -8.98
C GLU A 95 32.40 -38.87 -9.81
N SER A 96 31.50 -38.83 -10.80
CA SER A 96 31.13 -39.99 -11.64
C SER A 96 31.97 -40.12 -12.91
N THR A 97 33.01 -39.29 -13.08
CA THR A 97 33.96 -39.30 -14.22
C THR A 97 35.35 -39.64 -13.72
#